data_AF-A0A5C6BZP2-F1
#
_entry.id   AF-A0A5C6BZP2-F1
#
_cell.length_a   1.000
_cell.length_b   1.000
_cell.length_c   1.000
_cell.angle_alpha   90.00
_cell.angle_beta   90.00
_cell.angle_gamma   90.00
#
_symmetry.space_group_name_H-M   'P 1'
#
loop_
_entity.id
_entity.type
_entity.pdbx_description
1 polymer ?
#
loop_
_entity_poly.entity_id
_entity_poly.type
_entity_poly.pdbx_seq_one_letter_code
_entity_poly.pdbx_strand_id
1 'polypeptide(L)'
;MQRSGGGPFFGKINVNSRHPLILAVRRLKHMKSLPHEKAEMIRRFARNYRDADISYDRDGIEWLGVYVDSLREKATDLENEQRIFALGCFYGVCLEETIGGEWNFVDDNWRFVSGDSYGIDPFECVRSQLRTDRPVSVLAAFDALEKSTSMSDEP
;
A
#
# COMPACT_ATOMS: atom_id res chain seq x y z
N MET A 1 39.09 13.26 -57.62
CA MET A 1 38.40 12.08 -57.02
C MET A 1 39.39 11.48 -56.03
N GLN A 2 39.17 11.26 -54.74
CA GLN A 2 38.00 11.26 -53.86
C GLN A 2 38.45 11.78 -52.48
N ARG A 3 37.53 12.39 -51.74
CA ARG A 3 37.69 12.77 -50.33
C ARG A 3 37.45 11.55 -49.44
N SER A 4 38.17 11.41 -48.34
CA SER A 4 37.79 10.56 -47.21
C SER A 4 38.29 11.19 -45.92
N GLY A 5 37.41 11.98 -45.29
CA GLY A 5 37.61 12.51 -43.95
C GLY A 5 37.00 11.53 -42.95
N GLY A 6 37.83 10.87 -42.15
CA GLY A 6 37.42 10.13 -40.96
C GLY A 6 37.48 11.04 -39.74
N GLY A 7 36.32 11.54 -39.30
CA GLY A 7 36.18 12.15 -37.98
C GLY A 7 35.72 11.08 -36.98
N PRO A 8 36.26 11.04 -35.75
CA PRO A 8 35.77 10.11 -34.74
C PRO A 8 34.37 10.56 -34.26
N PHE A 9 33.39 9.70 -34.51
CA PHE A 9 32.09 9.68 -33.84
C PHE A 9 32.32 9.49 -32.33
N PHE A 10 32.27 10.55 -31.54
CA PHE A 10 31.97 10.40 -30.12
C PHE A 10 30.45 10.44 -29.95
N GLY A 11 29.93 9.28 -29.56
CA GLY A 11 28.52 8.96 -29.54
C GLY A 11 27.70 9.93 -28.72
N LYS A 12 26.51 10.24 -29.25
CA LYS A 12 25.39 10.76 -28.49
C LYS A 12 25.23 9.87 -27.25
N ILE A 13 25.37 10.45 -26.06
CA ILE A 13 25.03 9.76 -24.82
C ILE A 13 23.56 9.38 -24.93
N ASN A 14 23.30 8.10 -25.14
CA ASN A 14 21.97 7.55 -25.16
C ASN A 14 21.42 7.65 -23.72
N VAL A 15 20.46 8.55 -23.51
CA VAL A 15 19.81 8.80 -22.21
C VAL A 15 18.91 7.63 -21.76
N ASN A 16 18.98 6.49 -22.44
CA ASN A 16 18.18 5.30 -22.14
C ASN A 16 18.90 4.27 -21.26
N SER A 17 19.88 4.73 -20.47
CA SER A 17 20.48 3.92 -19.41
C SER A 17 19.56 3.94 -18.19
N ARG A 18 18.75 2.89 -18.05
CA ARG A 18 17.95 2.60 -16.85
C ARG A 18 18.87 2.38 -15.64
N HIS A 19 19.35 3.48 -15.05
CA HIS A 19 20.18 3.45 -13.87
C HIS A 19 19.34 2.91 -12.69
N PRO A 20 19.83 1.93 -11.91
CA PRO A 20 19.07 1.32 -10.82
C PRO A 20 18.59 2.34 -9.79
N LEU A 21 19.38 3.38 -9.51
CA LEU A 21 18.96 4.49 -8.64
C LEU A 21 17.83 5.35 -9.24
N ILE A 22 17.78 5.53 -10.56
CA ILE A 22 16.67 6.28 -11.21
C ILE A 22 15.39 5.44 -11.20
N LEU A 23 15.50 4.12 -11.39
CA LEU A 23 14.38 3.19 -11.22
C LEU A 23 13.90 3.13 -9.77
N ALA A 24 14.81 3.15 -8.80
CA ALA A 24 14.49 3.19 -7.37
C ALA A 24 13.80 4.50 -6.99
N VAL A 25 14.31 5.65 -7.43
CA VAL A 25 13.69 6.96 -7.19
C VAL A 25 12.34 7.10 -7.92
N ARG A 26 12.19 6.54 -9.13
CA ARG A 26 10.89 6.47 -9.82
C ARG A 26 9.90 5.56 -9.11
N ARG A 27 10.34 4.40 -8.61
CA ARG A 27 9.53 3.52 -7.76
C ARG A 27 9.08 4.25 -6.51
N LEU A 28 10.00 4.91 -5.79
CA LEU A 28 9.70 5.71 -4.58
C LEU A 28 8.69 6.84 -4.85
N LYS A 29 8.85 7.60 -5.94
CA LYS A 29 7.91 8.69 -6.31
C LYS A 29 6.55 8.21 -6.77
N HIS A 30 6.46 7.10 -7.51
CA HIS A 30 5.18 6.52 -7.94
C HIS A 30 4.33 6.00 -6.77
N MET A 31 4.92 5.86 -5.59
CA MET A 31 4.40 5.02 -4.52
C MET A 31 4.09 5.77 -3.24
N LYS A 32 4.48 7.05 -3.14
CA LYS A 32 3.73 7.96 -2.25
C LYS A 32 2.32 8.20 -2.79
N SER A 33 2.17 8.26 -4.12
CA SER A 33 0.85 8.51 -4.73
C SER A 33 0.04 7.23 -4.93
N LEU A 34 0.63 6.09 -5.30
CA LEU A 34 -0.14 4.88 -5.62
C LEU A 34 -1.04 4.36 -4.47
N PRO A 35 -0.58 4.23 -3.20
CA PRO A 35 -1.45 3.83 -2.10
C PRO A 35 -2.61 4.80 -1.90
N HIS A 36 -2.34 6.11 -1.92
CA HIS A 36 -3.36 7.15 -1.82
C HIS A 36 -4.35 7.15 -3.00
N GLU A 37 -3.87 6.95 -4.23
CA GLU A 37 -4.71 6.82 -5.43
C GLU A 37 -5.64 5.60 -5.32
N LYS A 38 -5.12 4.46 -4.84
CA LYS A 38 -5.91 3.24 -4.63
C LYS A 38 -6.88 3.37 -3.46
N ALA A 39 -6.47 4.01 -2.37
CA ALA A 39 -7.33 4.31 -1.23
C ALA A 39 -8.50 5.20 -1.64
N GLU A 40 -8.25 6.22 -2.46
CA GLU A 40 -9.28 7.11 -3.00
C GLU A 40 -10.27 6.36 -3.90
N MET A 41 -9.82 5.35 -4.66
CA MET A 41 -10.73 4.48 -5.41
C MET A 41 -11.70 3.73 -4.47
N ILE A 42 -11.23 3.27 -3.30
CA ILE A 42 -12.08 2.61 -2.31
C ILE A 42 -13.10 3.59 -1.71
N ARG A 43 -12.71 4.82 -1.36
CA ARG A 43 -13.66 5.86 -0.90
C ARG A 43 -14.76 6.13 -1.92
N ARG A 44 -14.37 6.29 -3.19
CA ARG A 44 -15.33 6.49 -4.30
C ARG A 44 -16.25 5.28 -4.47
N PHE A 45 -15.71 4.08 -4.35
CA PHE A 45 -16.52 2.86 -4.40
C PHE A 45 -17.54 2.81 -3.25
N ALA A 46 -17.10 3.08 -2.02
CA ALA A 46 -17.97 3.11 -0.83
C ALA A 46 -19.11 4.13 -1.00
N ARG A 47 -18.78 5.35 -1.45
CA ARG A 47 -19.77 6.39 -1.70
C ARG A 47 -20.77 6.00 -2.79
N ASN A 48 -20.28 5.50 -3.93
CA ASN A 48 -21.11 5.29 -5.11
C ASN A 48 -21.96 4.00 -5.03
N TYR A 49 -21.48 2.97 -4.35
CA TYR A 49 -22.09 1.64 -4.40
C TYR A 49 -22.59 1.15 -3.03
N ARG A 50 -22.21 1.83 -1.94
CA ARG A 50 -22.60 1.46 -0.58
C ARG A 50 -23.22 2.61 0.22
N ASP A 51 -23.40 3.77 -0.40
CA ASP A 51 -23.93 4.99 0.24
C ASP A 51 -23.20 5.33 1.55
N ALA A 52 -21.88 5.09 1.58
CA ALA A 52 -21.03 5.28 2.75
C ALA A 52 -19.97 6.33 2.45
N ASP A 53 -19.95 7.41 3.25
CA ASP A 53 -18.88 8.41 3.19
C ASP A 53 -17.81 8.08 4.23
N ILE A 54 -16.82 7.30 3.80
CA ILE A 54 -15.72 6.84 4.67
C ILE A 54 -14.54 7.80 4.60
N SER A 55 -13.81 7.92 5.70
CA SER A 55 -12.58 8.70 5.85
C SER A 55 -11.38 7.77 6.08
N TYR A 56 -10.18 8.33 6.21
CA TYR A 56 -8.96 7.59 6.52
C TYR A 56 -8.71 7.52 8.03
N ASP A 57 -9.77 7.25 8.79
CA ASP A 57 -9.79 7.21 10.24
C ASP A 57 -10.24 5.82 10.75
N ARG A 58 -10.43 5.70 12.06
CA ARG A 58 -10.90 4.47 12.71
C ARG A 58 -12.23 4.00 12.10
N ASP A 59 -13.18 4.89 11.86
CA ASP A 59 -14.48 4.56 11.26
C ASP A 59 -14.30 3.98 9.84
N GLY A 60 -13.34 4.51 9.06
CA GLY A 60 -12.92 3.94 7.79
C GLY A 60 -12.37 2.51 7.91
N ILE A 61 -11.58 2.22 8.94
CA ILE A 61 -11.05 0.89 9.23
C ILE A 61 -12.17 -0.08 9.64
N GLU A 62 -13.12 0.37 10.46
CA GLU A 62 -14.30 -0.43 10.84
C GLU A 62 -15.14 -0.79 9.61
N TRP A 63 -15.42 0.19 8.75
CA TRP A 63 -16.12 -0.05 7.48
C TRP A 63 -15.36 -1.05 6.59
N LEU A 64 -14.03 -0.91 6.50
CA LEU A 64 -13.20 -1.84 5.75
C LEU A 64 -13.33 -3.27 6.29
N GLY A 65 -13.29 -3.45 7.61
CA GLY A 65 -13.44 -4.76 8.24
C GLY A 65 -14.75 -5.43 7.85
N VAL A 66 -15.87 -4.72 7.97
CA VAL A 66 -17.20 -5.22 7.55
C VAL A 66 -17.23 -5.53 6.06
N TYR A 67 -16.63 -4.67 5.23
CA TYR A 67 -16.59 -4.90 3.79
C TYR A 67 -15.79 -6.15 3.42
N VAL A 68 -14.61 -6.35 4.02
CA VAL A 68 -13.78 -7.53 3.80
C VAL A 68 -14.52 -8.80 4.22
N ASP A 69 -15.22 -8.79 5.34
CA ASP A 69 -16.05 -9.93 5.76
C ASP A 69 -17.13 -10.27 4.74
N SER A 70 -17.76 -9.25 4.14
CA SER A 70 -18.77 -9.45 3.09
C SER A 70 -18.23 -10.08 1.79
N LEU A 71 -16.91 -10.07 1.60
CA LEU A 71 -16.25 -10.65 0.43
C LEU A 71 -15.91 -12.14 0.61
N ARG A 72 -15.86 -12.64 1.86
CA ARG A 72 -15.44 -14.02 2.19
C ARG A 72 -16.28 -15.09 1.48
N GLU A 73 -17.58 -14.84 1.31
CA GLU A 73 -18.51 -15.78 0.68
C GLU A 73 -18.47 -15.77 -0.86
N LYS A 74 -17.77 -14.80 -1.48
CA LYS A 74 -17.91 -14.46 -2.92
C LYS A 74 -16.62 -14.55 -3.73
N ALA A 75 -15.55 -15.09 -3.14
CA ALA A 75 -14.20 -14.91 -3.64
C ALA A 75 -13.66 -16.13 -4.39
N THR A 76 -13.14 -15.92 -5.61
CA THR A 76 -12.22 -16.85 -6.31
C THR A 76 -10.77 -16.36 -6.15
N ASP A 77 -9.80 -17.29 -6.14
CA ASP A 77 -8.40 -17.00 -5.74
C ASP A 77 -7.71 -15.89 -6.54
N LEU A 78 -8.00 -15.70 -7.82
CA LEU A 78 -7.31 -14.72 -8.68
C LEU A 78 -7.92 -13.31 -8.63
N GLU A 79 -9.24 -13.18 -8.45
CA GLU A 79 -9.90 -11.88 -8.25
C GLU A 79 -9.55 -11.25 -6.91
N ASN A 80 -9.05 -12.06 -5.97
CA ASN A 80 -8.68 -11.61 -4.64
C ASN A 80 -7.45 -10.71 -4.63
N GLU A 81 -6.41 -10.98 -5.43
CA GLU A 81 -5.15 -10.24 -5.26
C GLU A 81 -5.23 -8.76 -5.65
N GLN A 82 -5.95 -8.41 -6.73
CA GLN A 82 -6.17 -6.99 -7.07
C GLN A 82 -7.05 -6.28 -6.04
N ARG A 83 -8.03 -7.00 -5.45
CA ARG A 83 -8.89 -6.46 -4.39
C ARG A 83 -8.10 -6.28 -3.10
N ILE A 84 -7.33 -7.29 -2.69
CA ILE A 84 -6.41 -7.24 -1.55
C ILE A 84 -5.45 -6.08 -1.71
N PHE A 85 -4.91 -5.86 -2.90
CA PHE A 85 -4.04 -4.72 -3.17
C PHE A 85 -4.75 -3.38 -2.90
N ALA A 86 -5.93 -3.16 -3.50
CA ALA A 86 -6.65 -1.90 -3.32
C ALA A 86 -7.11 -1.68 -1.86
N LEU A 87 -7.59 -2.74 -1.20
CA LEU A 87 -8.05 -2.71 0.19
C LEU A 87 -6.90 -2.54 1.18
N GLY A 88 -5.77 -3.20 0.94
CA GLY A 88 -4.54 -3.04 1.72
C GLY A 88 -3.95 -1.64 1.58
N CYS A 89 -3.99 -1.04 0.38
CA CYS A 89 -3.64 0.38 0.20
C CYS A 89 -4.56 1.30 1.02
N PHE A 90 -5.88 1.09 0.98
CA PHE A 90 -6.81 1.87 1.80
C PHE A 90 -6.51 1.72 3.29
N TYR A 91 -6.32 0.49 3.76
CA TYR A 91 -5.98 0.22 5.17
C TYR A 91 -4.69 0.92 5.59
N GLY A 92 -3.62 0.79 4.81
CA GLY A 92 -2.34 1.42 5.15
C GLY A 92 -2.37 2.95 5.11
N VAL A 93 -3.21 3.57 4.25
CA VAL A 93 -3.44 5.03 4.29
C VAL A 93 -4.20 5.41 5.57
N CYS A 94 -5.16 4.60 6.03
CA CYS A 94 -5.79 4.83 7.34
C CYS A 94 -4.75 4.76 8.46
N LEU A 95 -3.81 3.80 8.43
CA LEU A 95 -2.73 3.71 9.42
C LEU A 95 -1.82 4.95 9.40
N GLU A 96 -1.47 5.44 8.20
CA GLU A 96 -0.65 6.65 8.01
C GLU A 96 -1.31 7.89 8.61
N GLU A 97 -2.61 8.08 8.36
CA GLU A 97 -3.37 9.25 8.84
C GLU A 97 -3.73 9.18 10.34
N THR A 98 -3.91 7.98 10.90
CA THR A 98 -4.34 7.81 12.31
C THR A 98 -3.19 7.64 13.30
N ILE A 99 -2.21 6.79 12.98
CA ILE A 99 -1.12 6.45 13.89
C ILE A 99 0.11 7.34 13.60
N GLY A 100 0.29 7.72 12.35
CA GLY A 100 1.52 8.35 11.88
C GLY A 100 2.65 7.33 11.74
N GLY A 101 3.40 7.41 10.65
CA GLY A 101 4.43 6.44 10.31
C GLY A 101 4.80 6.53 8.83
N GLU A 102 5.46 5.50 8.33
CA GLU A 102 5.89 5.44 6.95
C GLU A 102 5.78 4.04 6.33
N TRP A 103 5.59 4.02 5.02
CA TRP A 103 5.65 2.82 4.21
C TRP A 103 7.10 2.43 3.96
N ASN A 104 7.47 1.23 4.38
CA ASN A 104 8.78 0.63 4.17
C ASN A 104 8.67 -0.63 3.30
N PHE A 105 9.68 -0.85 2.47
CA PHE A 105 9.79 -2.07 1.65
C PHE A 105 10.72 -3.06 2.33
N VAL A 106 10.16 -4.17 2.81
CA VAL A 106 10.89 -5.19 3.56
C VAL A 106 10.50 -6.56 3.01
N ASP A 107 11.49 -7.41 2.73
CA ASP A 107 11.28 -8.78 2.22
C ASP A 107 10.34 -8.86 1.01
N ASP A 108 10.59 -8.01 0.01
CA ASP A 108 9.77 -7.86 -1.20
C ASP A 108 8.30 -7.47 -0.99
N ASN A 109 7.92 -7.03 0.21
CA ASN A 109 6.57 -6.59 0.55
C ASN A 109 6.55 -5.19 1.18
N TRP A 110 5.42 -4.50 1.03
CA TRP A 110 5.19 -3.19 1.61
C TRP A 110 4.61 -3.33 3.01
N ARG A 111 5.28 -2.73 3.99
CA ARG A 111 4.85 -2.69 5.38
C ARG A 111 4.72 -1.26 5.86
N PHE A 112 3.73 -1.01 6.70
CA PHE A 112 3.60 0.21 7.47
C PHE A 112 4.39 0.09 8.76
N VAL A 113 5.28 1.04 9.03
CA VAL A 113 6.11 1.08 10.24
C VAL A 113 5.84 2.39 10.98
N SER A 114 5.62 2.31 12.29
CA SER A 114 5.46 3.46 13.18
C SER A 114 6.35 3.29 14.42
N GLY A 115 7.23 4.26 14.68
CA GLY A 115 8.17 4.20 15.81
C GLY A 115 9.02 2.92 15.83
N ASP A 116 9.13 2.31 17.01
CA ASP A 116 9.85 1.05 17.25
C ASP A 116 8.99 -0.21 17.03
N SER A 117 7.79 -0.07 16.43
CA SER A 117 6.90 -1.22 16.20
C SER A 117 7.44 -2.19 15.13
N TYR A 118 7.16 -3.49 15.32
CA TYR A 118 7.30 -4.49 14.27
C TYR A 118 6.23 -4.20 13.21
N GLY A 119 6.58 -3.43 12.17
CA GLY A 119 5.63 -2.91 11.19
C GLY A 119 4.59 -3.91 10.67
N ILE A 120 3.39 -3.41 10.40
CA ILE A 120 2.25 -4.17 9.90
C ILE A 120 2.33 -4.31 8.39
N ASP A 121 1.97 -5.47 7.85
CA ASP A 121 1.70 -5.65 6.42
C ASP A 121 0.19 -5.46 6.15
N PRO A 122 -0.23 -4.31 5.57
CA PRO A 122 -1.65 -4.03 5.38
C PRO A 122 -2.34 -5.02 4.44
N PHE A 123 -1.59 -5.60 3.49
CA PHE A 123 -2.12 -6.55 2.50
C PHE A 123 -2.34 -7.92 3.14
N GLU A 124 -1.41 -8.35 3.99
CA GLU A 124 -1.56 -9.60 4.72
C GLU A 124 -2.68 -9.51 5.78
N CYS A 125 -2.91 -8.35 6.41
CA CYS A 125 -4.08 -8.16 7.27
C CYS A 125 -5.39 -8.41 6.51
N VAL A 126 -5.54 -7.82 5.32
CA VAL A 126 -6.73 -8.03 4.46
C VAL A 126 -6.81 -9.49 4.00
N ARG A 127 -5.69 -10.07 3.55
CA ARG A 127 -5.63 -11.47 3.09
C ARG A 127 -5.99 -12.43 4.21
N SER A 128 -5.48 -12.22 5.41
CA SER A 128 -5.78 -13.01 6.60
C SER A 128 -7.27 -12.95 6.94
N GLN A 129 -7.88 -11.77 6.94
CA GLN A 129 -9.30 -11.64 7.22
C GLN A 129 -10.19 -12.34 6.19
N LEU A 130 -9.77 -12.37 4.91
CA LEU A 130 -10.46 -13.12 3.86
C LEU A 130 -10.41 -14.64 4.09
N ARG A 131 -9.38 -15.17 4.77
CA ARG A 131 -9.24 -16.61 5.03
C ARG A 131 -10.26 -17.12 6.05
N THR A 132 -10.68 -18.37 5.89
CA THR A 132 -11.73 -19.00 6.72
C THR A 132 -11.21 -19.62 8.01
N ASP A 133 -9.92 -19.95 8.09
CA ASP A 133 -9.36 -20.85 9.11
C ASP A 133 -8.81 -20.17 10.37
N ARG A 134 -8.68 -18.83 10.39
CA ARG A 134 -8.46 -17.94 11.58
C ARG A 134 -8.22 -16.48 11.12
N PRO A 135 -9.27 -15.71 10.81
CA PRO A 135 -9.09 -14.34 10.35
C PRO A 135 -8.66 -13.43 11.51
N VAL A 136 -7.50 -12.79 11.38
CA VAL A 136 -7.23 -11.56 12.14
C VAL A 136 -7.90 -10.43 11.37
N SER A 137 -8.86 -9.73 11.99
CA SER A 137 -9.51 -8.61 11.33
C SER A 137 -8.56 -7.41 11.24
N VAL A 138 -8.72 -6.59 10.19
CA VAL A 138 -7.98 -5.34 10.03
C VAL A 138 -8.18 -4.40 11.23
N LEU A 139 -9.37 -4.43 11.86
CA LEU A 139 -9.66 -3.65 13.06
C LEU A 139 -8.88 -4.17 14.27
N ALA A 140 -8.83 -5.49 14.49
CA ALA A 140 -8.06 -6.07 15.59
C ALA A 140 -6.55 -5.83 15.42
N ALA A 141 -6.04 -5.85 14.19
CA ALA A 141 -4.66 -5.50 13.89
C ALA A 141 -4.38 -4.01 14.17
N PHE A 142 -5.32 -3.11 13.85
CA PHE A 142 -5.23 -1.69 14.17
C PHE A 142 -5.20 -1.45 15.68
N ASP A 143 -6.12 -2.03 16.44
CA ASP A 143 -6.19 -1.88 17.91
C ASP A 143 -4.90 -2.36 18.59
N ALA A 144 -4.32 -3.46 18.10
CA ALA A 144 -3.06 -3.98 18.61
C ALA A 144 -1.89 -3.02 18.34
N LEU A 145 -1.84 -2.43 17.14
CA LEU A 145 -0.82 -1.45 16.77
C LEU A 145 -0.97 -0.15 17.58
N GLU A 146 -2.18 0.42 17.61
CA GLU A 146 -2.50 1.64 18.36
C GLU A 146 -2.06 1.52 19.83
N LYS A 147 -2.42 0.40 20.47
CA LYS A 147 -2.00 0.10 21.85
C LYS A 147 -0.48 0.02 22.01
N SER A 148 0.23 -0.60 21.06
CA SER A 148 1.68 -0.74 21.12
C SER A 148 2.40 0.61 20.97
N THR A 149 1.86 1.50 20.13
CA THR A 149 2.39 2.85 19.92
C THR A 149 2.14 3.72 21.14
N SER A 150 0.95 3.69 21.75
CA SER A 150 0.64 4.48 22.95
C SER A 150 1.45 4.08 24.19
N MET A 151 1.93 2.84 24.29
CA MET A 151 2.78 2.40 25.42
C MET A 151 4.24 2.85 25.31
N SER A 152 4.67 3.38 24.16
CA SER A 152 6.05 3.83 23.95
C SER A 152 6.30 5.26 24.43
N ASP A 153 5.23 5.98 24.82
CA ASP A 153 5.28 7.37 25.28
C ASP A 153 5.31 7.53 26.82
N GLU A 154 5.39 6.43 27.60
CA GLU A 154 5.51 6.50 29.07
C GLU A 154 6.99 6.38 29.52
N PRO A 155 7.55 7.39 30.24
CA PRO A 155 8.96 7.47 30.64
C PRO A 155 9.39 6.54 31.79
#